data_AF-A0A6L9Y2W7-F1
#
_entry.id   AF-A0A6L9Y2W7-F1
#
_cell.length_a   1.000
_cell.length_b   1.000
_cell.length_c   1.000
_cell.angle_alpha   90.00
_cell.angle_beta   90.00
_cell.angle_gamma   90.00
#
_symmetry.space_group_name_H-M   'P 1'
#
loop_
_entity.id
_entity.type
_entity.pdbx_description
1 polymer ?
#
loop_
_entity_poly.entity_id
_entity_poly.type
_entity_poly.pdbx_seq_one_letter_code
_entity_poly.pdbx_strand_id
1 'polypeptide(L)'
;MGYHPEPTLNHATARAGSAETCLDSDVTPTSAPTASTRGARPLARPRDCVLGGVSVALADHLGWPVAVIRWSFVGLAFVGGAGVLLYLWLWALTPLREPDPTAPDGGAVHRRVPVAWLLVALAAVTGIVGVASAALTGSDQGLVLSVAVMVALAVGGVAWDQFADSSDVMPRPASSTALRITAGAFLLAMGAVLTAGAGRADSGWVWLLVIVTVFAGAAVLLGPWALKLWRELIAERTARVREEQRAEIAAHLHDSVLQTLALIQNRAGASSEVARIARAQERELRDWLYAGAETPDRDLATELRDFAAALELDHPVRIEVVAVGEPVDTVTSELAAAAREAMLNASRHAGGDVSVYLENSETSVDVFIRDRGPGFDLTGVPDDRLGVRESIIGRMRRAGGQATVVTGAGGSGTEVHLHLDHGSEP
;
A
#
# COMPACT_ATOMS: atom_id res chain seq x y z
N MET A 1 -8.77 60.30 -13.40
CA MET A 1 -7.80 59.74 -14.37
C MET A 1 -8.52 58.56 -15.02
N GLY A 2 -9.24 58.73 -16.13
CA GLY A 2 -8.70 58.73 -17.51
C GLY A 2 -8.19 57.30 -17.83
N TYR A 3 -8.73 56.49 -18.74
CA TYR A 3 -9.29 56.73 -20.08
C TYR A 3 -10.04 55.44 -20.54
N HIS A 4 -11.17 55.59 -21.23
CA HIS A 4 -11.99 54.58 -21.95
C HIS A 4 -11.28 54.08 -23.25
N PRO A 5 -11.89 53.31 -24.17
CA PRO A 5 -12.60 52.02 -24.13
C PRO A 5 -12.09 51.03 -25.25
N GLU A 6 -12.83 49.94 -25.50
CA GLU A 6 -12.75 48.95 -26.60
C GLU A 6 -12.77 49.57 -28.05
N PRO A 7 -12.97 48.85 -29.20
CA PRO A 7 -13.26 47.42 -29.50
C PRO A 7 -12.65 46.88 -30.84
N THR A 8 -13.20 45.76 -31.33
CA THR A 8 -13.22 45.21 -32.72
C THR A 8 -12.17 44.12 -33.02
N LEU A 9 -12.45 43.01 -33.72
CA LEU A 9 -13.60 42.61 -34.54
C LEU A 9 -13.61 41.07 -34.76
N ASN A 10 -14.82 40.51 -34.81
CA ASN A 10 -15.21 39.17 -35.24
C ASN A 10 -14.81 38.83 -36.68
N HIS A 11 -14.66 37.52 -36.97
CA HIS A 11 -15.32 36.74 -38.05
C HIS A 11 -14.97 35.25 -37.80
N ALA A 12 -15.84 34.36 -37.32
CA ALA A 12 -17.09 33.80 -37.87
C ALA A 12 -16.92 32.91 -39.13
N THR A 13 -17.58 31.74 -39.06
CA THR A 13 -17.90 30.70 -40.08
C THR A 13 -17.00 29.45 -40.07
N ALA A 14 -17.42 28.29 -39.53
CA ALA A 14 -18.53 27.37 -39.85
C ALA A 14 -18.18 26.34 -40.93
N ARG A 15 -18.11 25.04 -40.57
CA ARG A 15 -18.96 23.95 -41.10
C ARG A 15 -18.54 22.56 -40.59
N ALA A 16 -19.56 21.77 -40.28
CA ALA A 16 -19.52 20.32 -40.12
C ALA A 16 -19.32 19.59 -41.45
N GLY A 17 -18.77 18.37 -41.41
CA GLY A 17 -18.82 17.44 -42.55
C GLY A 17 -17.86 16.25 -42.46
N SER A 18 -18.41 15.10 -42.07
CA SER A 18 -18.19 13.72 -42.59
C SER A 18 -16.79 13.10 -42.69
N ALA A 19 -16.78 11.84 -42.24
CA ALA A 19 -15.76 10.80 -42.39
C ALA A 19 -15.15 10.69 -43.79
N GLU A 20 -13.86 10.36 -43.84
CA GLU A 20 -13.36 9.39 -44.81
C GLU A 20 -12.06 8.75 -44.31
N THR A 21 -12.11 7.42 -44.25
CA THR A 21 -11.02 6.50 -44.00
C THR A 21 -10.12 6.49 -45.23
N CYS A 22 -8.87 6.91 -45.10
CA CYS A 22 -7.83 6.53 -46.05
C CYS A 22 -6.65 5.96 -45.26
N LEU A 23 -6.63 4.63 -45.16
CA LEU A 23 -5.37 3.90 -45.06
C LEU A 23 -4.51 4.35 -46.26
N ASP A 24 -3.37 4.96 -46.00
CA ASP A 24 -2.24 4.84 -46.90
C ASP A 24 -1.16 4.06 -46.17
N SER A 25 -1.00 2.83 -46.66
CA SER A 25 -0.03 1.85 -46.24
C SER A 25 1.23 2.18 -47.02
N ASP A 26 2.30 2.61 -46.34
CA ASP A 26 3.71 2.41 -46.71
C ASP A 26 4.64 3.42 -45.99
N VAL A 27 4.58 3.43 -44.66
CA VAL A 27 5.72 3.91 -43.86
C VAL A 27 6.25 2.75 -43.06
N THR A 28 7.16 1.98 -43.67
CA THR A 28 8.11 1.18 -42.91
C THR A 28 8.86 2.12 -41.97
N PRO A 29 8.74 1.99 -40.63
CA PRO A 29 9.68 2.66 -39.75
C PRO A 29 11.04 2.05 -40.06
N THR A 30 11.89 2.81 -40.74
CA THR A 30 13.32 2.52 -40.76
C THR A 30 13.74 2.51 -39.30
N SER A 31 13.98 1.31 -38.77
CA SER A 31 14.61 1.12 -37.48
C SER A 31 15.95 1.83 -37.56
N ALA A 32 15.99 3.05 -37.03
CA ALA A 32 17.25 3.72 -36.75
C ALA A 32 18.09 2.70 -35.97
N PRO A 33 19.32 2.38 -36.38
CA PRO A 33 20.18 1.53 -35.58
C PRO A 33 20.31 2.25 -34.24
N THR A 34 19.77 1.64 -33.19
CA THR A 34 19.94 2.10 -31.82
C THR A 34 21.43 2.12 -31.60
N ALA A 35 22.03 3.31 -31.73
CA ALA A 35 23.41 3.52 -31.41
C ALA A 35 23.55 3.11 -29.95
N SER A 36 24.13 1.93 -29.72
CA SER A 36 24.53 1.47 -28.40
C SER A 36 25.63 2.43 -27.95
N THR A 37 25.23 3.55 -27.36
CA THR A 37 26.09 4.30 -26.47
C THR A 37 26.49 3.29 -25.40
N ARG A 38 27.74 2.83 -25.43
CA ARG A 38 28.38 2.03 -24.38
C ARG A 38 28.50 2.89 -23.11
N GLY A 39 27.37 3.35 -22.58
CA GLY A 39 27.29 3.90 -21.24
C GLY A 39 27.66 2.78 -20.28
N ALA A 40 28.60 3.04 -19.38
CA ALA A 40 28.97 2.09 -18.34
C ALA A 40 27.70 1.60 -17.64
N ARG A 41 27.46 0.29 -17.66
CA ARG A 41 26.29 -0.29 -17.00
C ARG A 41 26.31 0.12 -15.54
N PRO A 42 25.17 0.52 -14.93
CA PRO A 42 25.16 0.89 -13.52
C PRO A 42 25.68 -0.25 -12.66
N LEU A 43 26.44 0.10 -11.61
CA LEU A 43 27.07 -0.87 -10.72
C LEU A 43 25.99 -1.58 -9.88
N ALA A 44 25.45 -2.68 -10.40
CA ALA A 44 24.37 -3.43 -9.79
C ALA A 44 24.71 -4.93 -9.69
N ARG A 45 24.57 -5.48 -8.49
CA ARG A 45 24.92 -6.87 -8.18
C ARG A 45 23.87 -7.85 -8.70
N PRO A 46 24.28 -8.96 -9.34
CA PRO A 46 23.34 -10.02 -9.71
C PRO A 46 22.74 -10.66 -8.45
N ARG A 47 21.46 -11.03 -8.53
CA ARG A 47 20.75 -11.73 -7.45
C ARG A 47 21.18 -13.21 -7.36
N ASP A 48 21.53 -13.80 -8.50
CA ASP A 48 22.18 -15.11 -8.57
C ASP A 48 23.69 -14.97 -8.44
N CYS A 49 24.26 -15.38 -7.31
CA CYS A 49 25.69 -15.26 -7.10
C CYS A 49 26.28 -16.41 -6.28
N VAL A 50 27.60 -16.57 -6.36
CA VAL A 50 28.32 -17.57 -5.56
C VAL A 50 28.40 -17.12 -4.10
N LEU A 51 28.65 -15.83 -3.86
CA LEU A 51 28.88 -15.26 -2.52
C LEU A 51 28.15 -13.93 -2.33
N GLY A 52 28.48 -12.92 -3.12
CA GLY A 52 27.86 -11.59 -3.01
C GLY A 52 27.82 -10.77 -4.29
N GLY A 53 28.12 -11.36 -5.44
CA GLY A 53 27.94 -10.73 -6.76
C GLY A 53 28.85 -9.55 -7.11
N VAL A 54 29.68 -9.06 -6.17
CA VAL A 54 30.49 -7.83 -6.32
C VAL A 54 31.46 -7.91 -7.50
N SER A 55 32.18 -9.03 -7.65
CA SER A 55 33.13 -9.19 -8.76
C SER A 55 32.46 -9.17 -10.12
N VAL A 56 31.19 -9.62 -10.21
CA VAL A 56 30.40 -9.59 -11.44
C VAL A 56 29.89 -8.17 -11.69
N ALA A 57 29.38 -7.49 -10.66
CA ALA A 57 28.97 -6.09 -10.77
C ALA A 57 30.12 -5.20 -11.26
N LEU A 58 31.31 -5.37 -10.67
CA LEU A 58 32.48 -4.58 -11.03
C LEU A 58 33.01 -4.93 -12.42
N ALA A 59 32.93 -6.20 -12.84
CA ALA A 59 33.29 -6.63 -14.19
C ALA A 59 32.37 -6.02 -15.24
N ASP A 60 31.07 -6.03 -14.99
CA ASP A 60 30.06 -5.48 -15.90
C ASP A 60 30.17 -3.95 -16.00
N HIS A 61 30.54 -3.27 -14.91
CA HIS A 61 30.73 -1.82 -14.88
C HIS A 61 32.02 -1.38 -15.58
N LEU A 62 33.15 -2.08 -15.34
CA LEU A 62 34.46 -1.73 -15.92
C LEU A 62 34.70 -2.34 -17.30
N GLY A 63 33.89 -3.30 -17.73
CA GLY A 63 34.10 -4.07 -18.97
C GLY A 63 35.30 -5.01 -18.92
N TRP A 64 35.73 -5.42 -17.71
CA TRP A 64 36.90 -6.30 -17.52
C TRP A 64 36.49 -7.76 -17.30
N PRO A 65 37.34 -8.74 -17.64
CA PRO A 65 37.07 -10.14 -17.32
C PRO A 65 36.92 -10.37 -15.82
N VAL A 66 35.88 -11.09 -15.39
CA VAL A 66 35.59 -11.39 -13.97
C VAL A 66 36.78 -12.06 -13.28
N ALA A 67 37.56 -12.87 -14.00
CA ALA A 67 38.75 -13.52 -13.47
C ALA A 67 39.80 -12.51 -12.99
N VAL A 68 40.05 -11.44 -13.74
CA VAL A 68 41.02 -10.40 -13.38
C VAL A 68 40.61 -9.72 -12.07
N ILE A 69 39.32 -9.38 -11.94
CA ILE A 69 38.79 -8.74 -10.74
C ILE A 69 38.84 -9.68 -9.52
N ARG A 70 38.56 -10.98 -9.71
CA ARG A 70 38.70 -11.96 -8.63
C ARG A 70 40.14 -12.07 -8.16
N TRP A 71 41.09 -12.17 -9.08
CA TRP A 71 42.52 -12.25 -8.75
C TRP A 71 43.06 -10.96 -8.13
N SER A 72 42.56 -9.79 -8.52
CA SER A 72 42.93 -8.54 -7.86
C SER A 72 42.44 -8.48 -6.41
N PHE A 73 41.22 -8.93 -6.12
CA PHE A 73 40.76 -9.04 -4.73
C PHE A 73 41.60 -10.03 -3.92
N VAL A 74 41.94 -11.19 -4.50
CA VAL A 74 42.80 -12.19 -3.84
C VAL A 74 44.20 -11.62 -3.58
N GLY A 75 44.81 -10.96 -4.58
CA GLY A 75 46.12 -10.32 -4.41
C GLY A 75 46.10 -9.23 -3.33
N LEU A 76 45.09 -8.37 -3.34
CA LEU A 76 44.93 -7.31 -2.34
C LEU A 76 44.59 -7.86 -0.94
N ALA A 77 44.04 -9.08 -0.83
CA ALA A 77 43.81 -9.73 0.46
C ALA A 77 45.13 -10.08 1.17
N PHE A 78 46.21 -10.38 0.44
CA PHE A 78 47.54 -10.58 1.02
C PHE A 78 48.18 -9.29 1.53
N VAL A 79 47.66 -8.12 1.11
CA VAL A 79 48.08 -6.80 1.60
C VAL A 79 47.25 -6.43 2.83
N GLY A 80 47.48 -7.16 3.93
CA GLY A 80 46.83 -6.90 5.22
C GLY A 80 45.30 -7.05 5.22
N GLY A 81 44.75 -7.85 4.31
CA GLY A 81 43.30 -8.06 4.20
C GLY A 81 42.53 -6.97 3.44
N ALA A 82 43.22 -6.00 2.82
CA ALA A 82 42.59 -4.89 2.11
C ALA A 82 41.59 -5.36 1.02
N GLY A 83 41.90 -6.47 0.33
CA GLY A 83 40.99 -7.05 -0.66
C GLY A 83 39.66 -7.53 -0.08
N VAL A 84 39.67 -8.12 1.11
CA VAL A 84 38.46 -8.59 1.79
C VAL A 84 37.63 -7.39 2.26
N LEU A 85 38.27 -6.39 2.86
CA LEU A 85 37.59 -5.17 3.31
C LEU A 85 36.95 -4.42 2.14
N LEU A 86 37.67 -4.26 1.02
CA LEU A 86 37.13 -3.62 -0.18
C LEU A 86 35.95 -4.41 -0.76
N TYR A 87 36.04 -5.74 -0.77
CA TYR A 87 34.95 -6.59 -1.22
C TYR A 87 33.70 -6.41 -0.34
N LEU A 88 33.85 -6.43 0.98
CA LEU A 88 32.74 -6.23 1.93
C LEU A 88 32.16 -4.82 1.86
N TRP A 89 33.00 -3.81 1.68
CA TRP A 89 32.59 -2.42 1.52
C TRP A 89 31.76 -2.23 0.24
N LEU A 90 32.23 -2.74 -0.89
CA LEU A 90 31.46 -2.74 -2.14
C LEU A 90 30.20 -3.60 -2.00
N TRP A 91 30.25 -4.73 -1.31
CA TRP A 91 29.08 -5.55 -1.03
C TRP A 91 28.01 -4.79 -0.20
N ALA A 92 28.40 -3.93 0.73
CA ALA A 92 27.46 -3.15 1.51
C ALA A 92 26.82 -2.01 0.71
N LEU A 93 27.60 -1.32 -0.14
CA LEU A 93 27.17 -0.10 -0.83
C LEU A 93 26.59 -0.32 -2.23
N THR A 94 26.90 -1.43 -2.90
CA THR A 94 26.40 -1.66 -4.26
C THR A 94 24.98 -2.19 -4.24
N PRO A 95 24.02 -1.56 -4.93
CA PRO A 95 22.65 -2.04 -4.96
C PRO A 95 22.53 -3.40 -5.67
N LEU A 96 21.48 -4.15 -5.32
CA LEU A 96 21.07 -5.35 -6.04
C LEU A 96 20.37 -4.94 -7.35
N ARG A 97 20.48 -5.75 -8.40
CA ARG A 97 19.68 -5.57 -9.62
C ARG A 97 18.19 -5.61 -9.28
N GLU A 98 17.37 -4.94 -10.08
CA GLU A 98 15.92 -5.00 -9.93
C GLU A 98 15.44 -6.46 -10.10
N PRO A 99 14.35 -6.84 -9.41
CA PRO A 99 13.78 -8.18 -9.55
C PRO A 99 13.30 -8.35 -10.99
N ASP A 100 13.61 -9.48 -11.61
CA ASP A 100 12.96 -9.84 -12.87
C ASP A 100 11.50 -10.23 -12.56
N PRO A 101 10.50 -9.49 -13.08
CA PRO A 101 9.09 -9.77 -12.81
C PRO A 101 8.63 -11.13 -13.36
N THR A 102 9.41 -11.75 -14.24
CA THR A 102 9.12 -13.09 -14.81
C THR A 102 9.76 -14.23 -14.02
N ALA A 103 10.61 -13.94 -13.03
CA ALA A 103 11.23 -14.97 -12.21
C ALA A 103 10.20 -15.61 -11.26
N PRO A 104 10.11 -16.95 -11.18
CA PRO A 104 9.13 -17.65 -10.35
C PRO A 104 9.23 -17.31 -8.85
N ASP A 105 10.40 -16.81 -8.42
CA ASP A 105 10.73 -16.61 -7.01
C ASP A 105 10.62 -15.12 -6.57
N GLY A 106 9.95 -14.28 -7.38
CA GLY A 106 9.74 -12.86 -7.06
C GLY A 106 11.04 -12.03 -6.97
N GLY A 107 12.13 -12.56 -7.53
CA GLY A 107 13.47 -11.99 -7.45
C GLY A 107 14.19 -12.20 -6.12
N ALA A 108 14.00 -13.32 -5.43
CA ALA A 108 14.87 -13.72 -4.32
C ALA A 108 16.38 -13.65 -4.67
N VAL A 109 17.24 -13.51 -3.64
CA VAL A 109 18.70 -13.55 -3.82
C VAL A 109 19.18 -14.99 -3.62
N HIS A 110 19.68 -15.63 -4.68
CA HIS A 110 20.19 -16.99 -4.62
C HIS A 110 21.70 -17.00 -4.45
N ARG A 111 22.16 -17.58 -3.34
CA ARG A 111 23.58 -17.83 -3.08
C ARG A 111 23.89 -19.31 -3.17
N ARG A 112 24.86 -19.69 -4.02
CA ARG A 112 25.26 -21.10 -4.18
C ARG A 112 26.06 -21.64 -2.99
N VAL A 113 26.80 -20.77 -2.30
CA VAL A 113 27.61 -21.17 -1.15
C VAL A 113 26.86 -20.89 0.14
N PRO A 114 26.68 -21.89 1.03
CA PRO A 114 26.05 -21.69 2.33
C PRO A 114 27.05 -21.03 3.29
N VAL A 115 27.28 -19.72 3.11
CA VAL A 115 28.28 -18.93 3.88
C VAL A 115 28.05 -19.07 5.38
N ALA A 116 26.78 -19.06 5.82
CA ALA A 116 26.44 -19.21 7.22
C ALA A 116 26.92 -20.54 7.83
N TRP A 117 26.75 -21.65 7.12
CA TRP A 117 27.25 -22.97 7.55
C TRP A 117 28.78 -23.04 7.54
N LEU A 118 29.43 -22.41 6.55
CA LEU A 118 30.89 -22.34 6.51
C LEU A 118 31.46 -21.56 7.71
N LEU A 119 30.81 -20.45 8.09
CA LEU A 119 31.21 -19.67 9.27
C LEU A 119 31.06 -20.48 10.56
N VAL A 120 29.95 -21.21 10.72
CA VAL A 120 29.75 -22.10 11.89
C VAL A 120 30.73 -23.27 11.89
N ALA A 121 31.02 -23.87 10.74
CA ALA A 121 32.02 -24.94 10.62
C ALA A 121 33.43 -24.43 10.96
N LEU A 122 33.80 -23.24 10.48
CA LEU A 122 35.07 -22.60 10.80
C LEU A 122 35.15 -22.23 12.29
N ALA A 123 34.05 -21.78 12.90
CA ALA A 123 33.96 -21.58 14.33
C ALA A 123 34.25 -22.88 15.08
N ALA A 124 33.64 -24.00 14.66
CA ALA A 124 33.86 -25.30 15.26
C ALA A 124 35.33 -25.74 15.22
N VAL A 125 35.95 -25.65 14.04
CA VAL A 125 37.37 -25.96 13.87
C VAL A 125 38.24 -25.08 14.75
N THR A 126 38.00 -23.76 14.75
CA THR A 126 38.80 -22.80 15.53
C THR A 126 38.69 -23.07 17.03
N GLY A 127 37.49 -23.35 17.54
CA GLY A 127 37.26 -23.69 18.95
C GLY A 127 37.95 -24.98 19.36
N ILE A 128 37.81 -26.04 18.56
CA ILE A 128 38.43 -27.35 18.83
C ILE A 128 39.96 -27.23 18.82
N VAL A 129 40.53 -26.59 17.80
CA VAL A 129 41.98 -26.36 17.69
C VAL A 129 42.48 -25.50 18.85
N GLY A 130 41.71 -24.49 19.25
CA GLY A 130 41.99 -23.65 20.41
C GLY A 130 42.15 -24.46 21.69
N VAL A 131 41.13 -25.25 22.04
CA VAL A 131 41.15 -26.12 23.22
C VAL A 131 42.26 -27.16 23.14
N ALA A 132 42.45 -27.82 22.00
CA ALA A 132 43.50 -28.81 21.81
C ALA A 132 44.90 -28.19 21.95
N SER A 133 45.12 -27.01 21.38
CA SER A 133 46.40 -26.29 21.49
C SER A 133 46.71 -25.90 22.93
N ALA A 134 45.72 -25.38 23.66
CA ALA A 134 45.86 -25.04 25.08
C ALA A 134 46.17 -26.26 25.95
N ALA A 135 45.54 -27.40 25.66
CA ALA A 135 45.81 -28.66 26.36
C ALA A 135 47.23 -29.19 26.12
N LEU A 136 47.81 -28.94 24.93
CA LEU A 136 49.15 -29.38 24.57
C LEU A 136 50.25 -28.42 25.05
N THR A 137 50.03 -27.11 24.96
CA THR A 137 51.07 -26.10 25.24
C THR A 137 50.94 -25.46 26.62
N GLY A 138 49.78 -25.59 27.28
CA GLY A 138 49.47 -24.87 28.52
C GLY A 138 49.34 -23.35 28.35
N SER A 139 49.23 -22.84 27.11
CA SER A 139 49.17 -21.40 26.82
C SER A 139 47.73 -20.88 26.78
N ASP A 140 47.38 -20.01 27.73
CA ASP A 140 46.07 -19.34 27.78
C ASP A 140 45.88 -18.34 26.63
N GLN A 141 46.95 -17.73 26.11
CA GLN A 141 46.83 -16.69 25.06
C GLN A 141 46.26 -17.25 23.74
N GLY A 142 46.68 -18.45 23.35
CA GLY A 142 46.13 -19.14 22.18
C GLY A 142 44.66 -19.51 22.36
N LEU A 143 44.26 -19.88 23.57
CA LEU A 143 42.88 -20.19 23.91
C LEU A 143 41.97 -18.95 23.82
N VAL A 144 42.41 -17.82 24.38
CA VAL A 144 41.63 -16.57 24.34
C VAL A 144 41.33 -16.14 22.91
N LEU A 145 42.36 -16.11 22.04
CA LEU A 145 42.18 -15.70 20.65
C LEU A 145 41.27 -16.66 19.88
N SER A 146 41.48 -17.97 20.03
CA SER A 146 40.67 -18.98 19.33
C SER A 146 39.21 -18.97 19.78
N VAL A 147 38.93 -18.82 21.09
CA VAL A 147 37.55 -18.70 21.60
C VAL A 147 36.89 -17.40 21.11
N ALA A 148 37.60 -16.28 21.12
CA ALA A 148 37.07 -15.01 20.61
C ALA A 148 36.71 -15.11 19.12
N VAL A 149 37.60 -15.68 18.30
CA VAL A 149 37.35 -15.89 16.86
C VAL A 149 36.20 -16.89 16.65
N MET A 150 36.15 -17.98 17.41
CA MET A 150 35.06 -18.95 17.36
C MET A 150 33.70 -18.29 17.64
N VAL A 151 33.59 -17.52 18.72
CA VAL A 151 32.33 -16.82 19.08
C VAL A 151 31.95 -15.84 17.98
N ALA A 152 32.90 -15.03 17.49
CA ALA A 152 32.65 -14.07 16.41
C ALA A 152 32.16 -14.75 15.12
N LEU A 153 32.75 -15.88 14.73
CA LEU A 153 32.36 -16.64 13.56
C LEU A 153 30.99 -17.30 13.71
N ALA A 154 30.69 -17.89 14.88
CA ALA A 154 29.41 -18.53 15.13
C ALA A 154 28.26 -17.50 15.15
N VAL A 155 28.43 -16.40 15.88
CA VAL A 155 27.46 -15.29 15.92
C VAL A 155 27.32 -14.63 14.54
N GLY A 156 28.45 -14.40 13.86
CA GLY A 156 28.49 -13.84 12.50
C GLY A 156 27.78 -14.73 11.48
N GLY A 157 27.91 -16.06 11.59
CA GLY A 157 27.21 -17.02 10.73
C GLY A 157 25.70 -16.95 10.91
N VAL A 158 25.22 -16.89 12.15
CA VAL A 158 23.78 -16.73 12.44
C VAL A 158 23.27 -15.36 12.00
N ALA A 159 24.02 -14.29 12.22
CA ALA A 159 23.67 -12.96 11.74
C ALA A 159 23.61 -12.92 10.21
N TRP A 160 24.55 -13.57 9.52
CA TRP A 160 24.55 -13.68 8.06
C TRP A 160 23.29 -14.38 7.55
N ASP A 161 22.93 -15.49 8.18
CA ASP A 161 21.69 -16.22 7.87
C ASP A 161 20.44 -15.35 8.02
N GLN A 162 20.37 -14.54 9.09
CA GLN A 162 19.23 -13.65 9.34
C GLN A 162 19.13 -12.46 8.38
N PHE A 163 20.25 -11.81 8.05
CA PHE A 163 20.24 -10.54 7.31
C PHE A 163 20.53 -10.69 5.82
N ALA A 164 21.42 -11.61 5.45
CA ALA A 164 21.85 -11.76 4.07
C ALA A 164 21.03 -12.83 3.34
N ASP A 165 20.79 -13.99 3.96
CA ASP A 165 20.27 -15.21 3.32
C ASP A 165 18.74 -15.40 3.44
N SER A 166 18.00 -14.37 3.89
CA SER A 166 16.56 -14.40 4.24
C SER A 166 15.57 -14.77 3.12
N SER A 167 16.03 -15.16 1.93
CA SER A 167 15.19 -15.69 0.85
C SER A 167 15.20 -17.23 0.89
N ASP A 168 14.10 -17.84 1.32
CA ASP A 168 13.90 -19.30 1.37
C ASP A 168 13.39 -19.85 0.03
N VAL A 169 14.24 -19.84 -1.01
CA VAL A 169 13.83 -20.36 -2.33
C VAL A 169 14.82 -21.34 -2.96
N MET A 170 15.56 -22.09 -2.15
CA MET A 170 16.19 -23.32 -2.61
C MET A 170 16.10 -24.43 -1.55
N PRO A 171 16.13 -25.71 -1.97
CA PRO A 171 16.36 -26.82 -1.07
C PRO A 171 17.76 -26.69 -0.46
N ARG A 172 17.84 -25.95 0.66
CA ARG A 172 19.02 -25.90 1.52
C ARG A 172 19.21 -27.28 2.16
N PRO A 173 20.45 -27.73 2.42
CA PRO A 173 20.68 -28.97 3.16
C PRO A 173 20.12 -28.92 4.60
N ALA A 174 19.83 -27.74 5.14
CA ALA A 174 19.25 -27.56 6.47
C ALA A 174 18.52 -26.20 6.60
N SER A 175 17.43 -26.16 7.39
CA SER A 175 16.65 -24.96 7.67
C SER A 175 17.45 -23.91 8.46
N SER A 176 17.08 -22.62 8.35
CA SER A 176 17.64 -21.54 9.18
C SER A 176 17.57 -21.86 10.69
N THR A 177 16.46 -22.49 11.12
CA THR A 177 16.29 -23.00 12.48
C THR A 177 17.34 -24.04 12.84
N ALA A 178 17.66 -24.97 11.94
CA ALA A 178 18.68 -25.98 12.18
C ALA A 178 20.07 -25.36 12.35
N LEU A 179 20.46 -24.40 11.51
CA LEU A 179 21.74 -23.68 11.66
C LEU A 179 21.85 -23.02 13.04
N ARG A 180 20.80 -22.32 13.48
CA ARG A 180 20.77 -21.63 14.79
C ARG A 180 20.88 -22.61 15.94
N ILE A 181 20.12 -23.70 15.90
CA ILE A 181 20.18 -24.76 16.91
C ILE A 181 21.59 -25.37 16.94
N THR A 182 22.18 -25.66 15.79
CA THR A 182 23.54 -26.22 15.71
C THR A 182 24.59 -25.25 16.24
N ALA A 183 24.57 -23.98 15.83
CA ALA A 183 25.51 -22.97 16.29
C ALA A 183 25.38 -22.70 17.81
N GLY A 184 24.15 -22.57 18.30
CA GLY A 184 23.87 -22.37 19.72
C GLY A 184 24.26 -23.57 20.57
N ALA A 185 23.90 -24.79 20.15
CA ALA A 185 24.27 -26.02 20.84
C ALA A 185 25.80 -26.21 20.86
N PHE A 186 26.49 -25.90 19.76
CA PHE A 186 27.95 -25.94 19.70
C PHE A 186 28.59 -24.97 20.70
N LEU A 187 28.13 -23.72 20.76
CA LEU A 187 28.64 -22.72 21.72
C LEU A 187 28.40 -23.16 23.17
N LEU A 188 27.22 -23.68 23.49
CA LEU A 188 26.93 -24.19 24.84
C LEU A 188 27.79 -25.40 25.20
N ALA A 189 27.97 -26.34 24.27
CA ALA A 189 28.86 -27.49 24.46
C ALA A 189 30.32 -27.05 24.68
N MET A 190 30.81 -26.08 23.90
CA MET A 190 32.15 -25.53 24.08
C MET A 190 32.28 -24.79 25.43
N GLY A 191 31.27 -24.03 25.84
CA GLY A 191 31.23 -23.41 27.16
C GLY A 191 31.35 -24.43 28.30
N ALA A 192 30.70 -25.59 28.18
CA ALA A 192 30.83 -26.68 29.14
C ALA A 192 32.24 -27.30 29.14
N VAL A 193 32.86 -27.49 27.97
CA VAL A 193 34.25 -27.95 27.84
C VAL A 193 35.23 -26.97 28.49
N LEU A 194 35.07 -25.67 28.23
CA LEU A 194 35.88 -24.62 28.84
C LEU A 194 35.70 -24.60 30.36
N THR A 195 34.48 -24.82 30.87
CA THR A 195 34.21 -24.90 32.32
C THR A 195 34.92 -26.09 32.96
N ALA A 196 34.91 -27.26 32.31
CA ALA A 196 35.62 -28.45 32.78
C ALA A 196 37.15 -28.28 32.76
N GLY A 197 37.68 -27.49 31.82
CA GLY A 197 39.10 -27.12 31.75
C GLY A 197 39.49 -26.05 32.78
N ALA A 198 38.58 -25.11 33.08
CA ALA A 198 38.83 -23.95 33.94
C ALA A 198 39.29 -24.32 35.35
N GLY A 199 38.83 -25.46 35.90
CA GLY A 199 39.25 -25.93 37.22
C GLY A 199 40.74 -26.31 37.32
N ARG A 200 41.46 -26.40 36.20
CA ARG A 200 42.91 -26.64 36.15
C ARG A 200 43.74 -25.37 35.91
N ALA A 201 43.08 -24.25 35.59
CA ALA A 201 43.75 -23.00 35.25
C ALA A 201 43.77 -22.07 36.48
N ASP A 202 44.93 -21.48 36.76
CA ASP A 202 45.07 -20.46 37.81
C ASP A 202 44.61 -19.06 37.34
N SER A 203 44.17 -18.94 36.08
CA SER A 203 43.87 -17.68 35.40
C SER A 203 42.37 -17.36 35.39
N GLY A 204 42.00 -16.21 35.94
CA GLY A 204 40.61 -15.72 35.95
C GLY A 204 40.02 -15.42 34.56
N TRP A 205 40.87 -15.27 33.53
CA TRP A 205 40.43 -14.99 32.15
C TRP A 205 39.62 -16.14 31.53
N VAL A 206 39.88 -17.40 31.94
CA VAL A 206 39.15 -18.56 31.43
C VAL A 206 37.67 -18.49 31.81
N TRP A 207 37.35 -17.99 33.01
CA TRP A 207 35.96 -17.78 33.44
C TRP A 207 35.25 -16.71 32.61
N LEU A 208 35.95 -15.64 32.22
CA LEU A 208 35.39 -14.64 31.31
C LEU A 208 35.05 -15.26 29.95
N LEU A 209 35.93 -16.12 29.41
CA LEU A 209 35.67 -16.82 28.14
C LEU A 209 34.45 -17.76 28.24
N VAL A 210 34.30 -18.48 29.35
CA VAL A 210 33.13 -19.32 29.62
C VAL A 210 31.86 -18.47 29.59
N ILE A 211 31.84 -17.36 30.34
CA ILE A 211 30.69 -16.44 30.39
C ILE A 211 30.35 -15.95 28.99
N VAL A 212 31.31 -15.38 28.26
CA VAL A 212 31.06 -14.85 26.90
C VAL A 212 30.53 -15.93 25.96
N THR A 213 31.11 -17.14 26.00
CA THR A 213 30.71 -18.24 25.11
C THR A 213 29.29 -18.73 25.43
N VAL A 214 28.95 -18.92 26.71
CA VAL A 214 27.63 -19.37 27.14
C VAL A 214 26.57 -18.30 26.84
N PHE A 215 26.86 -17.02 27.14
CA PHE A 215 25.95 -15.92 26.82
C PHE A 215 25.74 -15.78 25.30
N ALA A 216 26.79 -15.94 24.50
CA ALA A 216 26.66 -15.93 23.04
C ALA A 216 25.79 -17.10 22.54
N GLY A 217 25.99 -18.31 23.08
CA GLY A 217 25.16 -19.47 22.77
C GLY A 217 23.68 -19.26 23.12
N ALA A 218 23.40 -18.71 24.31
CA ALA A 218 22.05 -18.37 24.74
C ALA A 218 21.41 -17.28 23.87
N ALA A 219 22.18 -16.23 23.53
CA ALA A 219 21.71 -15.14 22.67
C ALA A 219 21.38 -15.61 21.25
N VAL A 220 22.19 -16.52 20.68
CA VAL A 220 21.91 -17.12 19.36
C VAL A 220 20.60 -17.91 19.35
N LEU A 221 20.30 -18.65 20.43
CA LEU A 221 19.10 -19.47 20.53
C LEU A 221 17.84 -18.64 20.85
N LEU A 222 17.93 -17.75 21.84
CA LEU A 222 16.78 -17.03 22.38
C LEU A 222 16.55 -15.66 21.73
N GLY A 223 17.60 -15.05 21.18
CA GLY A 223 17.57 -13.69 20.64
C GLY A 223 16.50 -13.46 19.57
N PRO A 224 16.37 -14.30 18.53
CA PRO A 224 15.36 -14.11 17.50
C PRO A 224 13.93 -14.16 18.03
N TRP A 225 13.66 -15.06 18.99
CA TRP A 225 12.35 -15.18 19.62
C TRP A 225 12.03 -13.97 20.49
N ALA A 226 13.00 -13.51 21.30
CA ALA A 226 12.86 -12.30 22.10
C ALA A 226 12.60 -11.05 21.23
N LEU A 227 13.33 -10.89 20.12
CA LEU A 227 13.12 -9.79 19.18
C LEU A 227 11.76 -9.88 18.47
N LYS A 228 11.31 -11.09 18.13
CA LYS A 228 9.97 -11.30 17.56
C LYS A 228 8.88 -10.86 18.54
N LEU A 229 8.92 -11.36 19.77
CA LEU A 229 7.96 -10.99 20.80
C LEU A 229 7.99 -9.50 21.13
N TRP A 230 9.18 -8.89 21.17
CA TRP A 230 9.29 -7.46 21.43
C TRP A 230 8.67 -6.62 20.31
N ARG A 231 8.87 -7.02 19.05
CA ARG A 231 8.22 -6.37 17.89
C ARG A 231 6.71 -6.55 17.92
N GLU A 232 6.22 -7.74 18.21
CA GLU A 232 4.78 -8.03 18.33
C GLU A 232 4.14 -7.20 19.45
N LEU A 233 4.78 -7.15 20.62
CA LEU A 233 4.33 -6.33 21.75
C LEU A 233 4.31 -4.84 21.41
N ILE A 234 5.35 -4.32 20.74
CA ILE A 234 5.39 -2.91 20.32
C ILE A 234 4.27 -2.64 19.30
N ALA A 235 4.10 -3.51 18.31
CA ALA A 235 3.06 -3.37 17.30
C ALA A 235 1.67 -3.30 17.95
N GLU A 236 1.39 -4.22 18.87
CA GLU A 236 0.14 -4.26 19.62
C GLU A 236 -0.07 -3.00 20.48
N ARG A 237 0.97 -2.57 21.22
CA ARG A 237 0.91 -1.33 22.02
C ARG A 237 0.63 -0.11 21.15
N THR A 238 1.26 -0.03 19.99
CA THR A 238 1.09 1.09 19.05
C THR A 238 -0.32 1.08 18.45
N ALA A 239 -0.89 -0.10 18.18
CA ALA A 239 -2.26 -0.24 17.72
C ALA A 239 -3.26 0.20 18.81
N ARG A 240 -3.14 -0.33 20.03
CA ARG A 240 -4.00 0.03 21.17
C ARG A 240 -3.98 1.52 21.47
N VAL A 241 -2.80 2.15 21.50
CA VAL A 241 -2.67 3.61 21.74
C VAL A 241 -3.39 4.42 20.67
N ARG A 242 -3.31 4.02 19.39
CA ARG A 242 -4.02 4.71 18.30
C ARG A 242 -5.54 4.59 18.42
N GLU A 243 -6.04 3.43 18.81
CA GLU A 243 -7.47 3.20 19.04
C GLU A 243 -8.00 4.02 20.22
N GLU A 244 -7.29 4.01 21.35
CA GLU A 244 -7.62 4.81 22.54
C GLU A 244 -7.61 6.30 22.22
N GLN A 245 -6.57 6.79 21.54
CA GLN A 245 -6.48 8.19 21.11
C GLN A 245 -7.64 8.59 20.20
N ARG A 246 -8.04 7.73 19.25
CA ARG A 246 -9.17 8.00 18.37
C ARG A 246 -10.48 8.10 19.14
N ALA A 247 -10.71 7.19 20.09
CA ALA A 247 -11.91 7.19 20.92
C ALA A 247 -11.98 8.44 21.82
N GLU A 248 -10.86 8.84 22.41
CA GLU A 248 -10.77 10.05 23.24
C GLU A 248 -11.01 11.32 22.42
N ILE A 249 -10.38 11.44 21.24
CA ILE A 249 -10.59 12.56 20.32
C ILE A 249 -12.07 12.63 19.90
N ALA A 250 -12.69 11.48 19.60
CA ALA A 250 -14.09 11.44 19.22
C ALA A 250 -15.03 11.91 20.35
N ALA A 251 -14.80 11.44 21.58
CA ALA A 251 -15.56 11.89 22.74
C ALA A 251 -15.37 13.40 22.99
N HIS A 252 -14.13 13.89 22.96
CA HIS A 252 -13.84 15.30 23.23
C HIS A 252 -14.43 16.24 22.17
N LEU A 253 -14.37 15.86 20.89
CA LEU A 253 -14.97 16.62 19.80
C LEU A 253 -16.50 16.61 19.86
N HIS A 254 -17.11 15.49 20.27
CA HIS A 254 -18.56 15.38 20.46
C HIS A 254 -19.05 16.40 21.50
N ASP A 255 -18.38 16.47 22.65
CA ASP A 255 -18.82 17.36 23.73
C ASP A 255 -18.52 18.84 23.44
N SER A 256 -17.37 19.16 22.84
CA SER A 256 -16.94 20.55 22.65
C SER A 256 -17.50 21.21 21.39
N VAL A 257 -17.45 20.52 20.24
CA VAL A 257 -17.78 21.12 18.94
C VAL A 257 -19.27 21.02 18.66
N LEU A 258 -19.89 19.85 18.84
CA LEU A 258 -21.33 19.69 18.58
C LEU A 258 -22.15 20.56 19.52
N GLN A 259 -21.74 20.72 20.78
CA GLN A 259 -22.43 21.60 21.72
C GLN A 259 -22.35 23.07 21.31
N THR A 260 -21.18 23.54 20.88
CA THR A 260 -21.01 24.91 20.39
C THR A 260 -21.82 25.13 19.12
N LEU A 261 -21.81 24.16 18.20
CA LEU A 261 -22.55 24.22 16.95
C LEU A 261 -24.06 24.22 17.19
N ALA A 262 -24.55 23.41 18.13
CA ALA A 262 -25.94 23.41 18.55
C ALA A 262 -26.37 24.77 19.12
N LEU A 263 -25.51 25.45 19.90
CA LEU A 263 -25.78 26.80 20.39
C LEU A 263 -25.83 27.84 19.26
N ILE A 264 -24.96 27.74 18.25
CA ILE A 264 -25.00 28.60 17.06
C ILE A 264 -26.29 28.37 16.27
N GLN A 265 -26.65 27.12 16.02
CA GLN A 265 -27.89 26.74 15.32
C GLN A 265 -29.12 27.30 16.04
N ASN A 266 -29.17 27.18 17.37
CA ASN A 266 -30.30 27.65 18.17
C ASN A 266 -30.42 29.19 18.19
N ARG A 267 -29.31 29.92 18.02
CA ARG A 267 -29.31 31.39 17.96
C ARG A 267 -29.57 31.96 16.56
N ALA A 268 -29.14 31.29 15.50
CA ALA A 268 -29.21 31.82 14.14
C ALA A 268 -30.60 31.66 13.48
N GLY A 269 -31.48 30.82 14.03
CA GLY A 269 -32.82 30.56 13.48
C GLY A 269 -32.79 29.57 12.30
N ALA A 270 -33.81 28.72 12.22
CA ALA A 270 -33.82 27.50 11.41
C ALA A 270 -33.68 27.68 9.88
N SER A 271 -33.90 28.89 9.36
CA SER A 271 -33.81 29.25 7.94
C SER A 271 -32.60 30.12 7.58
N SER A 272 -31.73 30.43 8.55
CA SER A 272 -30.54 31.24 8.28
C SER A 272 -29.47 30.44 7.51
N GLU A 273 -28.70 31.14 6.68
CA GLU A 273 -27.53 30.60 5.98
C GLU A 273 -26.51 29.98 6.97
N VAL A 274 -26.34 30.62 8.12
CA VAL A 274 -25.46 30.15 9.22
C VAL A 274 -25.93 28.80 9.77
N ALA A 275 -27.25 28.59 9.95
CA ALA A 275 -27.78 27.30 10.41
C ALA A 275 -27.58 26.19 9.36
N ARG A 276 -27.60 26.52 8.07
CA ARG A 276 -27.37 25.55 6.98
C ARG A 276 -25.91 25.11 6.92
N ILE A 277 -24.97 26.07 6.95
CA ILE A 277 -23.53 25.81 6.98
C ILE A 277 -23.17 25.01 8.25
N ALA A 278 -23.74 25.36 9.40
CA ALA A 278 -23.54 24.63 10.64
C ALA A 278 -23.97 23.16 10.54
N ARG A 279 -25.14 22.85 9.97
CA ARG A 279 -25.59 21.46 9.77
C ARG A 279 -24.73 20.67 8.79
N ALA A 280 -24.14 21.34 7.80
CA ALA A 280 -23.23 20.71 6.86
C ALA A 280 -21.93 20.29 7.57
N GLN A 281 -21.36 21.20 8.36
CA GLN A 281 -20.14 20.96 9.13
C GLN A 281 -20.34 19.91 10.25
N GLU A 282 -21.53 19.88 10.87
CA GLU A 282 -21.90 18.85 11.83
C GLU A 282 -21.87 17.45 11.20
N ARG A 283 -22.48 17.31 10.01
CA ARG A 283 -22.52 16.05 9.27
C ARG A 283 -21.13 15.60 8.84
N GLU A 284 -20.34 16.50 8.28
CA GLU A 284 -18.96 16.22 7.88
C GLU A 284 -18.10 15.75 9.07
N LEU A 285 -18.22 16.41 10.22
CA LEU A 285 -17.51 16.01 11.44
C LEU A 285 -18.02 14.65 11.95
N ARG A 286 -19.34 14.42 11.93
CA ARG A 286 -19.95 13.16 12.37
C ARG A 286 -19.49 11.99 11.49
N ASP A 287 -19.49 12.19 10.18
CA ASP A 287 -19.05 11.19 9.21
C ASP A 287 -17.56 10.89 9.37
N TRP A 288 -16.71 11.92 9.55
CA TRP A 288 -15.29 11.71 9.84
C TRP A 288 -15.05 10.95 11.15
N LEU A 289 -15.80 11.27 12.21
CA LEU A 289 -15.71 10.59 13.50
C LEU A 289 -16.11 9.10 13.41
N TYR A 290 -17.10 8.77 12.57
CA TYR A 290 -17.59 7.40 12.40
C TYR A 290 -17.02 6.63 11.20
N ALA A 291 -16.21 7.23 10.34
CA ALA A 291 -15.60 6.62 9.15
C ALA A 291 -14.69 5.39 9.41
N GLY A 292 -14.57 4.92 10.65
CA GLY A 292 -13.84 3.70 11.00
C GLY A 292 -14.62 2.68 11.81
N ALA A 293 -15.90 2.92 12.08
CA ALA A 293 -16.84 1.81 12.17
C ALA A 293 -17.07 1.41 10.71
N GLU A 294 -16.68 0.20 10.32
CA GLU A 294 -16.91 -0.33 8.97
C GLU A 294 -18.30 0.09 8.52
N THR A 295 -18.35 1.06 7.60
CA THR A 295 -19.61 1.45 6.98
C THR A 295 -19.84 0.32 6.00
N PRO A 296 -20.83 -0.57 6.23
CA PRO A 296 -21.11 -1.64 5.28
C PRO A 296 -21.44 -0.99 3.93
N ASP A 297 -21.09 -1.69 2.86
CA ASP A 297 -21.18 -1.31 1.44
C ASP A 297 -22.03 -0.08 1.11
N ARG A 298 -21.47 0.82 0.28
CA ARG A 298 -22.15 2.01 -0.24
C ARG A 298 -23.35 1.61 -1.11
N ASP A 299 -24.48 1.30 -0.48
CA ASP A 299 -25.77 1.07 -1.13
C ASP A 299 -26.25 2.36 -1.84
N LEU A 300 -26.94 2.20 -2.97
CA LEU A 300 -27.61 3.24 -3.74
C LEU A 300 -28.43 4.20 -2.86
N ALA A 301 -29.10 3.68 -1.83
CA ALA A 301 -29.87 4.51 -0.89
C ALA A 301 -28.99 5.56 -0.18
N THR A 302 -27.76 5.19 0.15
CA THR A 302 -26.78 6.09 0.78
C THR A 302 -26.30 7.13 -0.23
N GLU A 303 -26.00 6.72 -1.46
CA GLU A 303 -25.57 7.61 -2.53
C GLU A 303 -26.63 8.69 -2.87
N LEU A 304 -27.90 8.32 -2.92
CA LEU A 304 -29.01 9.27 -3.15
C LEU A 304 -29.17 10.27 -2.00
N ARG A 305 -28.96 9.84 -0.74
CA ARG A 305 -28.98 10.75 0.42
C ARG A 305 -27.82 11.75 0.37
N ASP A 306 -26.65 11.32 -0.08
CA ASP A 306 -25.49 12.21 -0.27
C ASP A 306 -25.78 13.25 -1.36
N PHE A 307 -26.36 12.85 -2.49
CA PHE A 307 -26.80 13.79 -3.52
C PHE A 307 -27.87 14.76 -3.03
N ALA A 308 -28.85 14.27 -2.26
CA ALA A 308 -29.88 15.11 -1.66
C ALA A 308 -29.25 16.18 -0.76
N ALA A 309 -28.35 15.76 0.13
CA ALA A 309 -27.65 16.67 1.05
C ALA A 309 -26.83 17.74 0.31
N ALA A 310 -26.13 17.37 -0.77
CA ALA A 310 -25.37 18.33 -1.58
C ALA A 310 -26.29 19.36 -2.26
N LEU A 311 -27.43 18.92 -2.81
CA LEU A 311 -28.38 19.81 -3.49
C LEU A 311 -29.09 20.78 -2.53
N GLU A 312 -29.35 20.37 -1.29
CA GLU A 312 -29.94 21.26 -0.25
C GLU A 312 -28.99 22.41 0.17
N LEU A 313 -27.69 22.27 -0.05
CA LEU A 313 -26.71 23.32 0.21
C LEU A 313 -26.79 24.44 -0.84
N ASP A 314 -26.87 24.05 -2.11
CA ASP A 314 -26.82 24.97 -3.25
C ASP A 314 -28.20 25.53 -3.64
N HIS A 315 -29.28 24.83 -3.31
CA HIS A 315 -30.63 25.17 -3.71
C HIS A 315 -31.58 25.29 -2.50
N PRO A 316 -32.57 26.21 -2.54
CA PRO A 316 -33.61 26.32 -1.50
C PRO A 316 -34.68 25.22 -1.67
N VAL A 317 -34.25 23.97 -1.54
CA VAL A 317 -35.06 22.76 -1.67
C VAL A 317 -34.91 21.91 -0.41
N ARG A 318 -35.93 21.13 -0.05
CA ARG A 318 -35.88 20.10 0.99
C ARG A 318 -36.13 18.76 0.31
N ILE A 319 -35.17 17.85 0.37
CA ILE A 319 -35.24 16.57 -0.34
C ILE A 319 -35.34 15.45 0.68
N GLU A 320 -36.47 14.74 0.68
CA GLU A 320 -36.70 13.59 1.57
C GLU A 320 -36.50 12.29 0.79
N VAL A 321 -35.49 11.50 1.18
CA VAL A 321 -35.18 10.19 0.57
C VAL A 321 -35.67 9.07 1.47
N VAL A 322 -36.62 8.28 0.98
CA VAL A 322 -37.16 7.09 1.65
C VAL A 322 -36.78 5.88 0.82
N ALA A 323 -36.13 4.89 1.44
CA ALA A 323 -35.75 3.64 0.80
C ALA A 323 -36.47 2.47 1.48
N VAL A 324 -37.01 1.55 0.69
CA VAL A 324 -37.71 0.35 1.13
C VAL A 324 -37.20 -0.85 0.34
N GLY A 325 -36.89 -1.95 1.03
CA GLY A 325 -36.33 -3.17 0.42
C GLY A 325 -34.93 -3.50 0.98
N GLU A 326 -34.30 -4.54 0.41
CA GLU A 326 -32.91 -4.87 0.70
C GLU A 326 -31.95 -3.82 0.11
N PRO A 327 -30.74 -3.65 0.65
CA PRO A 327 -29.74 -2.73 0.10
C PRO A 327 -29.41 -3.06 -1.36
N VAL A 328 -29.36 -2.04 -2.22
CA VAL A 328 -28.92 -2.19 -3.62
C VAL A 328 -27.45 -1.87 -3.69
N ASP A 329 -26.61 -2.88 -3.99
CA ASP A 329 -25.17 -2.66 -4.18
C ASP A 329 -24.90 -1.58 -5.23
N THR A 330 -23.80 -0.84 -5.08
CA THR A 330 -23.40 0.36 -5.87
C THR A 330 -23.25 0.12 -7.39
N VAL A 331 -23.56 -1.08 -7.88
CA VAL A 331 -23.21 -1.59 -9.21
C VAL A 331 -24.00 -0.90 -10.34
N THR A 332 -25.07 -0.14 -10.07
CA THR A 332 -25.78 0.61 -11.11
C THR A 332 -25.47 2.11 -11.12
N SER A 333 -24.23 2.48 -11.48
CA SER A 333 -23.79 3.88 -11.58
C SER A 333 -24.69 4.76 -12.46
N GLU A 334 -25.33 4.17 -13.48
CA GLU A 334 -26.21 4.88 -14.40
C GLU A 334 -27.57 5.23 -13.78
N LEU A 335 -28.14 4.37 -12.92
CA LEU A 335 -29.37 4.66 -12.19
C LEU A 335 -29.14 5.77 -11.15
N ALA A 336 -28.05 5.68 -10.40
CA ALA A 336 -27.64 6.72 -9.45
C ALA A 336 -27.42 8.08 -10.15
N ALA A 337 -26.73 8.08 -11.29
CA ALA A 337 -26.51 9.29 -12.09
C ALA A 337 -27.81 9.88 -12.67
N ALA A 338 -28.72 9.02 -13.15
CA ALA A 338 -30.03 9.45 -13.67
C ALA A 338 -30.90 10.06 -12.55
N ALA A 339 -30.90 9.43 -11.36
CA ALA A 339 -31.61 9.94 -10.19
C ALA A 339 -31.03 11.28 -9.73
N ARG A 340 -29.70 11.43 -9.69
CA ARG A 340 -29.02 12.69 -9.37
C ARG A 340 -29.45 13.83 -10.30
N GLU A 341 -29.50 13.57 -11.60
CA GLU A 341 -29.92 14.56 -12.59
C GLU A 341 -31.41 14.92 -12.43
N ALA A 342 -32.27 13.94 -12.14
CA ALA A 342 -33.68 14.19 -11.84
C ALA A 342 -33.86 15.08 -10.60
N MET A 343 -33.13 14.79 -9.53
CA MET A 343 -33.13 15.60 -8.30
C MET A 343 -32.62 17.02 -8.53
N LEU A 344 -31.59 17.18 -9.36
CA LEU A 344 -31.05 18.50 -9.75
C LEU A 344 -32.06 19.31 -10.58
N ASN A 345 -32.81 18.66 -11.47
CA ASN A 345 -33.84 19.35 -12.24
C ASN A 345 -35.00 19.79 -11.34
N ALA A 346 -35.42 18.94 -10.40
CA ALA A 346 -36.40 19.29 -9.40
C ALA A 346 -35.94 20.48 -8.52
N SER A 347 -34.67 20.47 -8.08
CA SER A 347 -34.13 21.55 -7.25
C SER A 347 -34.00 22.89 -7.99
N ARG A 348 -33.68 22.87 -9.29
CA ARG A 348 -33.57 24.08 -10.14
C ARG A 348 -34.91 24.67 -10.55
N HIS A 349 -35.89 23.83 -10.86
CA HIS A 349 -37.10 24.26 -11.57
C HIS A 349 -38.37 24.25 -10.71
N ALA A 350 -38.46 23.39 -9.69
CA ALA A 350 -39.59 23.37 -8.79
C ALA A 350 -39.31 24.15 -7.49
N GLY A 351 -38.19 23.85 -6.83
CA GLY A 351 -37.90 24.31 -5.47
C GLY A 351 -38.90 23.77 -4.43
N GLY A 352 -38.71 24.10 -3.15
CA GLY A 352 -39.59 23.64 -2.08
C GLY A 352 -39.36 22.17 -1.67
N ASP A 353 -40.43 21.39 -1.49
CA ASP A 353 -40.34 19.98 -1.06
C ASP A 353 -40.23 19.03 -2.28
N VAL A 354 -39.21 18.17 -2.27
CA VAL A 354 -39.00 17.08 -3.24
C VAL A 354 -38.95 15.76 -2.47
N SER A 355 -39.70 14.77 -2.94
CA SER A 355 -39.72 13.43 -2.35
C SER A 355 -39.06 12.44 -3.30
N VAL A 356 -38.09 11.69 -2.78
CA VAL A 356 -37.41 10.61 -3.49
C VAL A 356 -37.76 9.29 -2.81
N TYR A 357 -38.37 8.38 -3.54
CA TYR A 357 -38.74 7.05 -3.06
C TYR A 357 -37.95 6.00 -3.83
N LEU A 358 -37.13 5.23 -3.14
CA LEU A 358 -36.41 4.07 -3.67
C LEU A 358 -37.10 2.81 -3.17
N GLU A 359 -37.53 1.97 -4.09
CA GLU A 359 -38.07 0.65 -3.82
C GLU A 359 -37.17 -0.39 -4.47
N ASN A 360 -36.62 -1.28 -3.65
CA ASN A 360 -35.88 -2.44 -4.13
C ASN A 360 -36.71 -3.70 -3.91
N SER A 361 -37.01 -4.40 -5.00
CA SER A 361 -37.70 -5.70 -5.01
C SER A 361 -36.79 -6.79 -5.54
N GLU A 362 -37.19 -8.07 -5.38
CA GLU A 362 -36.43 -9.20 -5.93
C GLU A 362 -36.27 -9.14 -7.47
N THR A 363 -37.13 -8.40 -8.16
CA THR A 363 -37.19 -8.35 -9.63
C THR A 363 -36.71 -7.05 -10.23
N SER A 364 -36.82 -5.93 -9.51
CA SER A 364 -36.50 -4.59 -10.04
C SER A 364 -36.14 -3.59 -8.94
N VAL A 365 -35.39 -2.57 -9.35
CA VAL A 365 -35.12 -1.35 -8.59
C VAL A 365 -35.90 -0.20 -9.22
N ASP A 366 -36.70 0.47 -8.39
CA ASP A 366 -37.58 1.55 -8.79
C ASP A 366 -37.26 2.83 -7.99
N VAL A 367 -37.04 3.94 -8.69
CA VAL A 367 -36.79 5.25 -8.07
C VAL A 367 -37.81 6.27 -8.57
N PHE A 368 -38.59 6.83 -7.65
CA PHE A 368 -39.57 7.88 -7.92
C PHE A 368 -39.07 9.21 -7.34
N ILE A 369 -38.99 10.25 -8.18
CA ILE A 369 -38.65 11.60 -7.77
C ILE A 369 -39.87 12.49 -8.06
N ARG A 370 -40.46 13.07 -7.02
CA ARG A 370 -41.65 13.92 -7.10
C ARG A 370 -41.36 15.32 -6.60
N ASP A 371 -41.69 16.33 -7.40
CA ASP A 371 -41.64 17.73 -7.02
C ASP A 371 -43.04 18.37 -6.96
N ARG A 372 -43.15 19.58 -6.37
CA ARG A 372 -44.39 20.37 -6.30
C ARG A 372 -44.37 21.62 -7.19
N GLY A 373 -43.54 21.61 -8.24
CA GLY A 373 -43.33 22.72 -9.14
C GLY A 373 -44.52 23.00 -10.09
N PRO A 374 -44.32 23.86 -11.11
CA PRO A 374 -45.36 24.22 -12.08
C PRO A 374 -45.78 23.07 -13.02
N GLY A 375 -45.15 21.90 -12.89
CA GLY A 375 -45.35 20.75 -13.76
C GLY A 375 -44.56 20.82 -15.06
N PHE A 376 -44.18 19.66 -15.58
CA PHE A 376 -43.43 19.53 -16.83
C PHE A 376 -44.05 18.47 -17.72
N ASP A 377 -44.51 18.88 -18.91
CA ASP A 377 -45.05 17.99 -19.92
C ASP A 377 -44.01 17.78 -21.03
N LEU A 378 -43.52 16.54 -21.18
CA LEU A 378 -42.57 16.19 -22.25
C LEU A 378 -43.19 16.19 -23.64
N THR A 379 -44.49 15.95 -23.76
CA THR A 379 -45.14 15.75 -25.07
C THR A 379 -45.20 17.04 -25.90
N GLY A 380 -45.13 18.19 -25.24
CA GLY A 380 -45.06 19.52 -25.86
C GLY A 380 -43.65 20.04 -26.15
N VAL A 381 -42.59 19.30 -25.78
CA VAL A 381 -41.20 19.76 -25.94
C VAL A 381 -40.64 19.31 -27.30
N PRO A 382 -40.24 20.25 -28.19
CA PRO A 382 -39.68 19.90 -29.49
C PRO A 382 -38.37 19.12 -29.37
N ASP A 383 -38.09 18.25 -30.34
CA ASP A 383 -36.96 17.31 -30.32
C ASP A 383 -35.58 17.99 -30.29
N ASP A 384 -35.51 19.31 -30.51
CA ASP A 384 -34.28 20.12 -30.47
C ASP A 384 -33.87 20.56 -29.04
N ARG A 385 -34.76 20.44 -28.04
CA ARG A 385 -34.50 20.76 -26.62
C ARG A 385 -34.13 19.49 -25.83
N LEU A 386 -32.99 18.91 -26.22
CA LEU A 386 -32.51 17.57 -25.88
C LEU A 386 -32.16 17.31 -24.40
N GLY A 387 -32.09 18.34 -23.55
CA GLY A 387 -31.50 18.26 -22.20
C GLY A 387 -31.96 17.06 -21.37
N VAL A 388 -33.26 16.97 -21.05
CA VAL A 388 -33.83 15.92 -20.18
C VAL A 388 -33.93 14.56 -20.88
N ARG A 389 -34.18 14.57 -22.20
CA ARG A 389 -34.36 13.36 -23.01
C ARG A 389 -33.04 12.59 -23.16
N GLU A 390 -31.93 13.30 -23.33
CA GLU A 390 -30.58 12.72 -23.39
C GLU A 390 -30.03 12.43 -21.99
N SER A 391 -30.30 13.31 -21.00
CA SER A 391 -29.65 13.26 -19.68
C SER A 391 -30.26 12.26 -18.71
N ILE A 392 -31.52 11.85 -18.86
CA ILE A 392 -32.16 10.86 -17.98
C ILE A 392 -32.60 9.62 -18.78
N ILE A 393 -33.43 9.81 -19.81
CA ILE A 393 -33.98 8.70 -20.62
C ILE A 393 -32.89 7.98 -21.40
N GLY A 394 -31.97 8.73 -22.02
CA GLY A 394 -30.82 8.16 -22.74
C GLY A 394 -29.80 7.44 -21.85
N ARG A 395 -29.68 7.83 -20.57
CA ARG A 395 -28.84 7.11 -19.58
C ARG A 395 -29.49 5.82 -19.12
N MET A 396 -30.76 5.87 -18.71
CA MET A 396 -31.50 4.67 -18.29
C MET A 396 -31.58 3.61 -19.38
N ARG A 397 -31.81 4.00 -20.64
CA ARG A 397 -31.82 3.05 -21.76
C ARG A 397 -30.48 2.34 -21.97
N ARG A 398 -29.35 3.03 -21.74
CA ARG A 398 -28.01 2.43 -21.81
C ARG A 398 -27.73 1.50 -20.64
N ALA A 399 -28.35 1.75 -19.50
CA ALA A 399 -28.32 0.89 -18.33
C ALA A 399 -29.23 -0.35 -18.45
N GLY A 400 -29.99 -0.49 -19.54
CA GLY A 400 -30.99 -1.55 -19.70
C GLY A 400 -32.31 -1.27 -18.96
N GLY A 401 -32.48 -0.09 -18.37
CA GLY A 401 -33.68 0.32 -17.67
C GLY A 401 -34.59 1.28 -18.47
N GLN A 402 -35.64 1.72 -17.82
CA GLN A 402 -36.67 2.62 -18.37
C GLN A 402 -36.78 3.88 -17.52
N ALA A 403 -37.07 5.02 -18.17
CA ALA A 403 -37.34 6.27 -17.49
C ALA A 403 -38.63 6.88 -18.04
N THR A 404 -39.53 7.23 -17.14
CA THR A 404 -40.80 7.86 -17.46
C THR A 404 -40.90 9.18 -16.70
N VAL A 405 -41.33 10.23 -17.39
CA VAL A 405 -41.51 11.55 -16.78
C VAL A 405 -42.93 12.00 -17.08
N VAL A 406 -43.71 12.20 -16.03
CA VAL A 406 -45.13 12.57 -16.10
C VAL A 406 -45.40 13.80 -15.25
N THR A 407 -46.50 14.48 -15.54
CA THR A 407 -47.03 15.52 -14.66
C THR A 407 -47.57 14.88 -13.38
N GLY A 408 -47.24 15.47 -12.23
CA GLY A 408 -47.63 14.97 -10.91
C GLY A 408 -49.15 14.90 -10.71
N ALA A 409 -49.56 14.02 -9.80
CA ALA A 409 -50.96 13.80 -9.48
C ALA A 409 -51.65 15.11 -9.03
N GLY A 410 -52.72 15.50 -9.73
CA GLY A 410 -53.45 16.75 -9.49
C GLY A 410 -53.05 17.92 -10.40
N GLY A 411 -52.18 17.69 -11.39
CA GLY A 411 -51.80 18.72 -12.38
C GLY A 411 -50.77 19.74 -11.88
N SER A 412 -50.16 19.48 -10.73
CA SER A 412 -49.01 20.23 -10.21
C SER A 412 -47.83 19.30 -9.99
N GLY A 413 -46.63 19.81 -10.24
CA GLY A 413 -45.38 19.09 -10.06
C GLY A 413 -44.99 18.16 -11.21
N THR A 414 -43.76 17.68 -11.16
CA THR A 414 -43.21 16.65 -12.06
C THR A 414 -42.92 15.38 -11.27
N GLU A 415 -43.24 14.22 -11.86
CA GLU A 415 -42.89 12.91 -11.35
C GLU A 415 -41.98 12.20 -12.36
N VAL A 416 -40.78 11.85 -11.90
CA VAL A 416 -39.81 11.06 -12.66
C VAL A 416 -39.74 9.67 -12.04
N HIS A 417 -40.00 8.65 -12.85
CA HIS A 417 -39.89 7.24 -12.48
C HIS A 417 -38.76 6.60 -13.26
N LEU A 418 -37.78 6.05 -12.54
CA LEU A 418 -36.66 5.30 -13.08
C LEU A 418 -36.82 3.84 -12.66
N HIS A 419 -36.82 2.92 -13.63
CA HIS A 419 -37.03 1.51 -13.42
C HIS A 419 -35.87 0.71 -14.01
N LEU A 420 -35.34 -0.24 -13.25
CA LEU A 420 -34.27 -1.13 -13.68
C LEU A 420 -34.57 -2.55 -13.21
N ASP A 421 -34.61 -3.51 -14.13
CA ASP A 421 -34.75 -4.91 -13.77
C ASP A 421 -33.44 -5.45 -13.15
N HIS A 422 -33.55 -6.26 -12.09
CA HIS A 422 -32.44 -7.09 -11.65
C HIS A 422 -32.13 -8.06 -12.79
N GLY A 423 -30.93 -7.96 -13.36
CA GLY A 423 -30.54 -8.73 -14.53
C GLY A 423 -30.90 -10.21 -14.35
N SER A 424 -31.91 -10.67 -15.10
CA SER A 424 -31.95 -12.07 -15.50
C SER A 424 -30.72 -12.23 -16.39
N GLU A 425 -29.69 -12.93 -15.91
CA GLU A 425 -28.65 -13.42 -16.81
C GLU A 425 -29.35 -14.10 -18.00
N PRO A 426 -29.08 -13.68 -19.25
CA PRO A 426 -29.60 -14.39 -20.42
C PRO A 426 -29.03 -15.80 -20.55
#